data_AF-A0A5J5J150-F1
#
_entry.id   AF-A0A5J5J150-F1
#
_cell.length_a   1.000
_cell.length_b   1.000
_cell.length_c   1.000
_cell.angle_alpha   90.00
_cell.angle_beta   90.00
_cell.angle_gamma   90.00
#
_symmetry.space_group_name_H-M   'P 1'
#
loop_
_entity.id
_entity.type
_entity.pdbx_description
1 polymer ?
#
loop_
_entity_poly.entity_id
_entity_poly.type
_entity_poly.pdbx_seq_one_letter_code
_entity_poly.pdbx_strand_id
1 'polypeptide(L)'
;MDDDATELAELRRRAYGPDADIASDPAALARLVALEDAARPLPPTRRIAPSPPDTDVDNGAFRYEGEGSASAGGSAGAGGTAGGTAGGTAGTVTRRRARWHTGLVLGVAAVAIALASVGSGAPADAPVAASTPAPDPLGPASPFHGDPSASVLAQVPTDGTLGKYLGEPDGGPPSFPVPEQLLWTSPLGSYYGWNLWLARSTSGFPCVALSLEGKPTRAKCVMPAHFDEGALTVTIPYQAIPADHRPDGMMPFQSLGFEWLTDSTVFIVLGWEGDPA
;
A
#
# COMPACT_ATOMS: atom_id res chain seq x y z
N MET A 1 22.28 20.61 29.38
CA MET A 1 21.56 19.58 28.59
C MET A 1 22.51 18.67 27.82
N ASP A 2 23.79 19.03 27.65
CA ASP A 2 24.78 18.16 27.00
C ASP A 2 25.23 16.97 27.86
N ASP A 3 25.02 17.05 29.18
CA ASP A 3 25.39 16.00 30.14
C ASP A 3 24.59 14.70 29.89
N ASP A 4 23.26 14.80 29.70
CA ASP A 4 22.40 13.63 29.47
C ASP A 4 22.73 12.92 28.13
N ALA A 5 23.08 13.69 27.09
CA ALA A 5 23.47 13.14 25.80
C ALA A 5 24.82 12.41 25.87
N THR A 6 25.76 12.95 26.65
CA THR A 6 27.08 12.34 26.88
C THR A 6 26.96 11.07 27.73
N GLU A 7 26.15 11.13 28.79
CA GLU A 7 25.84 9.98 29.66
C GLU A 7 25.15 8.85 28.85
N LEU A 8 24.17 9.19 28.01
CA LEU A 8 23.50 8.22 27.13
C LEU A 8 24.47 7.55 26.16
N ALA A 9 25.39 8.31 25.56
CA ALA A 9 26.40 7.75 24.65
C ALA A 9 27.35 6.78 25.37
N GLU A 10 27.75 7.10 26.60
CA GLU A 10 28.58 6.21 27.42
C GLU A 10 27.86 4.92 27.81
N LEU A 11 26.60 5.03 28.28
CA LEU A 11 25.79 3.85 28.63
C LEU A 11 25.53 2.95 27.42
N ARG A 12 25.26 3.52 26.24
CA ARG A 12 25.13 2.75 24.99
C ARG A 12 26.42 2.04 24.60
N ARG A 13 27.58 2.67 24.80
CA ARG A 13 28.88 2.02 24.58
C ARG A 13 29.10 0.85 25.54
N ARG A 14 28.69 0.97 26.80
CA ARG A 14 28.75 -0.13 27.79
C ARG A 14 27.73 -1.24 27.53
N ALA A 15 26.61 -0.91 26.90
CA ALA A 15 25.56 -1.88 26.57
C ALA A 15 25.81 -2.65 25.27
N TYR A 16 26.32 -1.96 24.25
CA TYR A 16 26.39 -2.48 22.87
C TYR A 16 27.81 -2.44 22.28
N GLY A 17 28.81 -2.01 23.05
CA GLY A 17 30.20 -1.96 22.61
C GLY A 17 30.90 -3.32 22.64
N PRO A 18 32.12 -3.41 22.09
CA PRO A 18 32.91 -4.64 22.08
C PRO A 18 33.24 -5.16 23.50
N ASP A 19 33.31 -4.25 24.47
CA ASP A 19 33.58 -4.53 25.88
C ASP A 19 32.32 -4.36 26.73
N ALA A 20 31.16 -4.83 26.25
CA ALA A 20 29.89 -4.63 26.92
C ALA A 20 29.84 -5.27 28.32
N ASP A 21 29.71 -4.44 29.36
CA ASP A 21 29.74 -4.84 30.77
C ASP A 21 28.46 -4.48 31.54
N ILE A 22 27.53 -3.77 30.91
CA ILE A 22 26.36 -3.17 31.57
C ILE A 22 25.43 -4.20 32.23
N ALA A 23 25.44 -5.44 31.76
CA ALA A 23 24.58 -6.51 32.28
C ALA A 23 24.86 -6.84 33.76
N SER A 24 26.06 -6.51 34.24
CA SER A 24 26.45 -6.67 35.65
C SER A 24 26.02 -5.51 36.55
N ASP A 25 25.47 -4.43 35.97
CA ASP A 25 25.08 -3.19 36.65
C ASP A 25 23.61 -2.84 36.38
N PRO A 26 22.67 -3.36 37.20
CA PRO A 26 21.23 -3.12 37.00
C PRO A 26 20.83 -1.66 37.16
N ALA A 27 21.59 -0.85 37.91
CA ALA A 27 21.32 0.57 38.07
C ALA A 27 21.66 1.34 36.77
N ALA A 28 22.78 1.00 36.12
CA ALA A 28 23.14 1.57 34.83
C ALA A 28 22.13 1.20 33.73
N LEU A 29 21.60 -0.03 33.72
CA LEU A 29 20.52 -0.43 32.82
C LEU A 29 19.25 0.40 33.01
N ALA A 30 18.82 0.60 34.26
CA ALA A 30 17.65 1.43 34.55
C ALA A 30 17.84 2.88 34.10
N ARG A 31 19.06 3.42 34.28
CA ARG A 31 19.42 4.77 33.83
C ARG A 31 19.45 4.89 32.30
N LEU A 32 19.95 3.88 31.59
CA LEU A 32 19.95 3.82 30.13
C LEU A 32 18.52 3.89 29.58
N VAL A 33 17.60 3.05 30.09
CA VAL A 33 16.19 3.04 29.66
C VAL A 33 15.54 4.41 29.85
N ALA A 34 15.73 5.04 31.01
CA ALA A 34 15.17 6.36 31.29
C ALA A 34 15.68 7.44 30.31
N LEU A 35 16.97 7.42 29.97
CA LEU A 35 17.57 8.37 29.02
C LEU A 35 17.13 8.10 27.59
N GLU A 36 16.95 6.85 27.18
CA GLU A 36 16.44 6.51 25.84
C GLU A 36 14.99 6.90 25.64
N ASP A 37 14.14 6.72 26.65
CA ASP A 37 12.76 7.17 26.59
C ASP A 37 12.65 8.70 26.59
N ALA A 38 13.50 9.41 27.34
CA ALA A 38 13.55 10.87 27.32
C ALA A 38 14.11 11.43 25.99
N ALA A 39 15.04 10.72 25.35
CA ALA A 39 15.61 11.10 24.06
C ALA A 39 14.71 10.73 22.87
N ARG A 40 13.67 9.92 23.09
CA ARG A 40 12.71 9.55 22.05
C ARG A 40 12.01 10.83 21.57
N PRO A 41 12.08 11.16 20.27
CA PRO A 41 11.35 12.31 19.74
C PRO A 41 9.88 12.13 20.09
N LEU A 42 9.28 13.14 20.75
CA LEU A 42 7.83 13.15 20.92
C LEU A 42 7.22 13.01 19.52
N PRO A 43 6.26 12.08 19.32
CA PRO A 43 5.55 12.01 18.06
C PRO A 43 5.07 13.43 17.74
N PRO A 44 5.28 13.93 16.52
CA PRO A 44 4.93 15.30 16.18
C PRO A 44 3.49 15.50 16.60
N THR A 45 3.26 16.32 17.63
CA THR A 45 1.91 16.69 18.05
C THR A 45 1.28 17.25 16.79
N ARG A 46 0.38 16.46 16.21
CA ARG A 46 -0.39 16.84 15.03
C ARG A 46 -0.97 18.19 15.42
N ARG A 47 -0.48 19.27 14.80
CA ARG A 47 -1.08 20.58 14.98
C ARG A 47 -2.52 20.38 14.54
N ILE A 48 -3.42 20.24 15.50
CA ILE A 48 -4.84 20.38 15.25
C ILE A 48 -4.93 21.79 14.70
N ALA A 49 -5.15 21.89 13.39
CA ALA A 49 -5.40 23.17 12.77
C ALA A 49 -6.51 23.82 13.61
N PRO A 50 -6.32 25.05 14.10
CA PRO A 50 -7.37 25.71 14.87
C PRO A 50 -8.64 25.60 14.04
N SER A 51 -9.69 24.99 14.62
CA SER A 51 -10.97 24.88 13.95
C SER A 51 -11.30 26.26 13.38
N PRO A 52 -11.60 26.37 12.07
CA PRO A 52 -12.00 27.66 11.52
C PRO A 52 -13.14 28.19 12.41
N PRO A 53 -13.12 29.49 12.78
CA PRO A 53 -14.19 30.06 13.57
C PRO A 53 -15.50 29.76 12.85
N ASP A 54 -16.50 29.28 13.60
CA ASP A 54 -17.85 29.03 13.09
C ASP A 54 -18.33 30.30 12.37
N THR A 55 -18.19 30.32 11.05
CA THR A 55 -18.87 31.30 10.23
C THR A 55 -20.32 30.88 10.24
N ASP A 56 -21.11 31.56 11.06
CA ASP A 56 -22.55 31.68 10.89
C ASP A 56 -22.80 32.12 9.44
N VAL A 57 -23.04 31.15 8.55
CA VAL A 57 -23.43 31.42 7.17
C VAL A 57 -24.92 31.77 7.21
N ASP A 58 -25.19 33.07 7.31
CA ASP A 58 -26.45 33.67 6.89
C ASP A 58 -26.67 33.33 5.40
N ASN A 59 -27.71 32.55 5.13
CA ASN A 59 -28.13 32.12 3.79
C ASN A 59 -28.74 33.31 3.03
N GLY A 60 -27.90 34.25 2.63
CA GLY A 60 -28.23 35.33 1.70
C GLY A 60 -28.07 34.89 0.25
N ALA A 61 -29.19 34.81 -0.45
CA ALA A 61 -29.30 34.49 -1.88
C ALA A 61 -28.32 35.30 -2.76
N PHE A 62 -27.31 34.64 -3.32
CA PHE A 62 -26.51 35.20 -4.41
C PHE A 62 -26.94 34.61 -5.75
N ARG A 63 -27.61 35.48 -6.50
CA ARG A 63 -27.93 35.39 -7.92
C ARG A 63 -26.64 35.48 -8.73
N TYR A 64 -26.26 34.42 -9.44
CA TYR A 64 -25.22 34.46 -10.47
C TYR A 64 -25.89 34.49 -11.85
N GLU A 65 -26.02 35.69 -12.40
CA GLU A 65 -26.14 35.94 -13.85
C GLU A 65 -24.78 36.51 -14.28
N GLY A 66 -24.13 35.89 -15.27
CA GLY A 66 -22.83 36.36 -15.73
C GLY A 66 -22.15 35.42 -16.72
N GLU A 67 -22.69 35.38 -17.93
CA GLU A 67 -22.02 34.92 -19.15
C GLU A 67 -20.63 35.55 -19.31
N GLY A 68 -19.69 34.79 -19.89
CA GLY A 68 -18.63 35.40 -20.68
C GLY A 68 -17.29 34.68 -20.73
N SER A 69 -16.96 34.27 -21.95
CA SER A 69 -15.65 34.51 -22.58
C SER A 69 -14.57 33.41 -22.53
N ALA A 70 -14.62 32.61 -23.60
CA ALA A 70 -13.58 32.44 -24.61
C ALA A 70 -12.29 31.64 -24.33
N SER A 71 -12.12 30.64 -25.19
CA SER A 71 -10.90 29.90 -25.54
C SER A 71 -9.74 30.76 -26.04
N ALA A 72 -8.53 30.39 -25.62
CA ALA A 72 -7.27 30.38 -26.39
C ALA A 72 -6.34 29.39 -25.66
N GLY A 73 -5.63 28.43 -26.25
CA GLY A 73 -5.03 28.37 -27.58
C GLY A 73 -3.53 28.67 -27.48
N GLY A 74 -2.68 27.65 -27.55
CA GLY A 74 -1.22 27.76 -27.70
C GLY A 74 -0.43 26.97 -26.64
N SER A 75 0.73 26.37 -26.91
CA SER A 75 1.53 26.24 -28.13
C SER A 75 2.56 25.12 -27.88
N ALA A 76 2.97 24.47 -28.97
CA ALA A 76 3.99 23.44 -28.99
C ALA A 76 5.36 23.95 -28.49
N GLY A 77 6.04 23.12 -27.69
CA GLY A 77 7.44 23.27 -27.34
C GLY A 77 8.26 22.13 -27.94
N ALA A 78 8.82 22.38 -29.13
CA ALA A 78 9.89 21.59 -29.71
C ALA A 78 11.23 22.26 -29.40
N GLY A 79 12.26 21.47 -29.08
CA GLY A 79 13.66 21.92 -29.14
C GLY A 79 14.55 21.40 -28.02
N GLY A 80 15.51 20.53 -28.38
CA GLY A 80 16.53 20.04 -27.46
C GLY A 80 17.50 19.07 -28.13
N THR A 81 18.21 19.56 -29.14
CA THR A 81 19.21 18.84 -29.95
C THR A 81 20.57 18.76 -29.25
N ALA A 82 21.21 17.59 -29.39
CA ALA A 82 22.65 17.36 -29.57
C ALA A 82 23.67 17.58 -28.41
N GLY A 83 24.52 16.56 -28.21
CA GLY A 83 25.94 16.73 -27.90
C GLY A 83 26.51 15.73 -26.89
N GLY A 84 27.39 14.81 -27.32
CA GLY A 84 28.17 13.99 -26.38
C GLY A 84 28.84 12.76 -26.97
N THR A 85 29.92 12.98 -27.72
CA THR A 85 30.72 12.00 -28.46
C THR A 85 31.80 11.31 -27.59
N ALA A 86 32.06 10.04 -27.89
CA ALA A 86 33.35 9.32 -27.88
C ALA A 86 34.08 8.91 -26.58
N GLY A 87 34.38 7.61 -26.51
CA GLY A 87 35.73 7.11 -26.18
C GLY A 87 35.79 5.85 -25.31
N GLY A 88 36.25 4.70 -25.84
CA GLY A 88 36.72 3.59 -24.98
C GLY A 88 36.66 2.15 -25.50
N THR A 89 37.39 1.85 -26.57
CA THR A 89 38.19 0.61 -26.80
C THR A 89 37.68 -0.80 -26.42
N ALA A 90 37.40 -1.56 -27.49
CA ALA A 90 38.04 -2.82 -27.88
C ALA A 90 38.14 -4.01 -26.89
N GLY A 91 37.26 -5.00 -27.09
CA GLY A 91 37.43 -6.38 -26.65
C GLY A 91 36.84 -7.35 -27.68
N THR A 92 37.69 -7.88 -28.55
CA THR A 92 37.35 -8.80 -29.65
C THR A 92 37.07 -10.21 -29.12
N VAL A 93 35.82 -10.69 -29.23
CA VAL A 93 35.53 -12.14 -29.20
C VAL A 93 34.70 -12.51 -30.42
N THR A 94 35.27 -13.42 -31.20
CA THR A 94 34.83 -13.85 -32.52
C THR A 94 33.80 -14.98 -32.48
N ARG A 95 32.78 -14.85 -33.34
CA ARG A 95 32.06 -15.91 -34.09
C ARG A 95 31.29 -16.96 -33.29
N ARG A 96 29.97 -17.01 -33.52
CA ARG A 96 29.40 -17.89 -34.57
C ARG A 96 27.95 -17.54 -34.91
N ARG A 97 27.72 -17.57 -36.24
CA ARG A 97 26.51 -17.32 -37.00
C ARG A 97 25.35 -18.26 -36.59
N ALA A 98 24.14 -17.70 -36.49
CA ALA A 98 22.94 -18.36 -37.01
C ALA A 98 21.97 -17.29 -37.51
N ARG A 99 21.90 -17.20 -38.84
CA ARG A 99 20.98 -16.37 -39.61
C ARG A 99 19.58 -16.95 -39.52
N TRP A 100 18.64 -16.23 -38.91
CA TRP A 100 17.20 -16.42 -39.16
C TRP A 100 16.65 -15.10 -39.65
N HIS A 101 16.70 -15.00 -40.97
CA HIS A 101 16.30 -13.86 -41.79
C HIS A 101 14.77 -13.75 -41.82
N THR A 102 14.29 -12.53 -41.55
CA THR A 102 13.34 -11.75 -42.37
C THR A 102 12.16 -12.48 -43.03
N GLY A 103 10.96 -12.06 -42.63
CA GLY A 103 9.71 -12.04 -43.39
C GLY A 103 8.59 -11.61 -42.43
N LEU A 104 7.74 -10.62 -42.68
CA LEU A 104 7.27 -10.03 -43.92
C LEU A 104 6.56 -8.71 -43.58
N VAL A 105 7.03 -7.60 -44.15
CA VAL A 105 6.31 -6.31 -44.24
C VAL A 105 5.71 -6.28 -45.64
N LEU A 106 4.38 -6.37 -45.75
CA LEU A 106 3.59 -6.02 -46.95
C LEU A 106 2.10 -6.18 -46.61
N GLY A 107 1.37 -5.07 -46.49
CA GLY A 107 -0.07 -5.11 -46.25
C GLY A 107 -0.76 -3.78 -45.92
N VAL A 108 -0.25 -2.65 -46.43
CA VAL A 108 -0.97 -1.36 -46.40
C VAL A 108 -1.16 -0.90 -47.83
N ALA A 109 -2.28 -1.30 -48.44
CA ALA A 109 -2.98 -0.60 -49.51
C ALA A 109 -4.22 -1.42 -49.91
N ALA A 110 -5.37 -0.73 -50.02
CA ALA A 110 -6.67 -1.24 -50.50
C ALA A 110 -7.63 -1.88 -49.48
N VAL A 111 -8.08 -1.11 -48.48
CA VAL A 111 -9.52 -1.06 -48.12
C VAL A 111 -9.86 0.39 -47.72
N ALA A 112 -9.93 1.25 -48.73
CA ALA A 112 -10.70 2.49 -48.66
C ALA A 112 -11.91 2.26 -49.57
N ILE A 113 -13.08 2.71 -49.12
CA ILE A 113 -14.39 2.68 -49.80
C ILE A 113 -15.22 1.41 -49.53
N ALA A 114 -15.84 1.35 -48.35
CA ALA A 114 -17.25 0.96 -48.20
C ALA A 114 -17.74 1.28 -46.78
N LEU A 115 -18.91 1.91 -46.70
CA LEU A 115 -19.74 2.16 -45.50
C LEU A 115 -19.48 3.46 -44.73
N ALA A 116 -19.74 4.55 -45.43
CA ALA A 116 -20.43 5.70 -44.86
C ALA A 116 -21.87 5.30 -44.47
N SER A 117 -22.08 4.93 -43.20
CA SER A 117 -23.39 4.99 -42.49
C SER A 117 -23.30 4.36 -41.09
N VAL A 118 -22.69 5.05 -40.12
CA VAL A 118 -22.99 4.79 -38.70
C VAL A 118 -23.38 6.12 -38.08
N GLY A 119 -24.68 6.22 -37.82
CA GLY A 119 -25.28 7.39 -37.21
C GLY A 119 -24.66 7.68 -35.85
N SER A 120 -24.58 8.97 -35.56
CA SER A 120 -24.35 9.55 -34.24
C SER A 120 -25.48 9.13 -33.29
N GLY A 121 -25.42 7.89 -32.79
CA GLY A 121 -26.05 7.51 -31.53
C GLY A 121 -25.01 7.76 -30.46
N ALA A 122 -25.01 8.96 -29.87
CA ALA A 122 -24.39 9.12 -28.56
C ALA A 122 -25.06 8.08 -27.65
N PRO A 123 -24.33 7.09 -27.08
CA PRO A 123 -24.91 6.30 -26.02
C PRO A 123 -25.26 7.33 -24.94
N ALA A 124 -26.56 7.46 -24.66
CA ALA A 124 -27.03 8.12 -23.46
C ALA A 124 -26.16 7.60 -22.34
N ASP A 125 -25.52 8.52 -21.60
CA ASP A 125 -24.79 8.23 -20.37
C ASP A 125 -25.63 7.24 -19.57
N ALA A 126 -25.30 5.96 -19.69
CA ALA A 126 -25.82 4.96 -18.80
C ALA A 126 -25.31 5.45 -17.44
N PRO A 127 -26.19 5.79 -16.48
CA PRO A 127 -25.74 6.20 -15.17
C PRO A 127 -24.79 5.08 -14.74
N VAL A 128 -23.51 5.42 -14.56
CA VAL A 128 -22.55 4.54 -13.91
C VAL A 128 -23.28 4.14 -12.65
N ALA A 129 -23.76 2.90 -12.61
CA ALA A 129 -24.46 2.38 -11.47
C ALA A 129 -23.42 2.46 -10.37
N ALA A 130 -23.52 3.52 -9.56
CA ALA A 130 -22.76 3.66 -8.35
C ALA A 130 -23.01 2.33 -7.65
N SER A 131 -21.96 1.50 -7.61
CA SER A 131 -22.03 0.25 -6.88
C SER A 131 -22.31 0.70 -5.47
N THR A 132 -23.57 0.60 -5.05
CA THR A 132 -23.96 0.90 -3.69
C THR A 132 -23.04 0.03 -2.86
N PRO A 133 -22.10 0.60 -2.09
CA PRO A 133 -21.26 -0.20 -1.23
C PRO A 133 -22.25 -0.96 -0.37
N ALA A 134 -22.24 -2.30 -0.45
CA ALA A 134 -22.96 -3.10 0.51
C ALA A 134 -22.54 -2.55 1.88
N PRO A 135 -23.49 -2.21 2.78
CA PRO A 135 -23.16 -1.60 4.06
C PRO A 135 -22.11 -2.50 4.70
N ASP A 136 -20.89 -1.99 4.77
CA ASP A 136 -19.77 -2.72 5.32
C ASP A 136 -20.09 -2.80 6.81
N PRO A 137 -20.43 -3.99 7.34
CA PRO A 137 -20.60 -4.13 8.76
C PRO A 137 -19.20 -3.97 9.30
N LEU A 138 -18.85 -2.74 9.72
CA LEU A 138 -17.71 -2.50 10.60
C LEU A 138 -18.06 -3.26 11.89
N GLY A 139 -17.80 -4.56 11.87
CA GLY A 139 -17.79 -5.41 13.05
C GLY A 139 -16.79 -4.85 14.05
N PRO A 140 -16.90 -5.28 15.32
CA PRO A 140 -15.99 -4.85 16.37
C PRO A 140 -14.53 -5.08 15.97
N ALA A 141 -13.62 -4.43 16.69
CA ALA A 141 -12.17 -4.58 16.60
C ALA A 141 -11.77 -5.99 16.18
N SER A 142 -10.76 -6.10 15.30
CA SER A 142 -10.32 -7.34 14.66
C SER A 142 -10.54 -8.58 15.52
N PRO A 143 -11.22 -9.64 15.02
CA PRO A 143 -11.58 -10.79 15.85
C PRO A 143 -10.37 -11.49 16.49
N PHE A 144 -9.16 -11.28 15.96
CA PHE A 144 -7.95 -11.88 16.50
C PHE A 144 -7.22 -11.00 17.51
N HIS A 145 -7.48 -9.69 17.54
CA HIS A 145 -6.76 -8.79 18.43
C HIS A 145 -7.26 -8.97 19.87
N GLY A 146 -6.41 -9.59 20.71
CA GLY A 146 -6.75 -9.94 22.09
C GLY A 146 -7.43 -11.29 22.24
N ASP A 147 -7.64 -12.05 21.17
CA ASP A 147 -8.08 -13.44 21.24
C ASP A 147 -6.89 -14.32 21.68
N PRO A 148 -6.94 -14.95 22.86
CA PRO A 148 -5.85 -15.81 23.33
C PRO A 148 -5.69 -17.09 22.51
N SER A 149 -6.67 -17.45 21.66
CA SER A 149 -6.62 -18.60 20.77
C SER A 149 -5.98 -18.28 19.41
N ALA A 150 -5.79 -17.00 19.09
CA ALA A 150 -5.13 -16.59 17.87
C ALA A 150 -3.62 -16.86 17.94
N SER A 151 -3.08 -17.46 16.89
CA SER A 151 -1.65 -17.76 16.77
C SER A 151 -1.04 -16.91 15.66
N VAL A 152 0.03 -16.18 15.98
CA VAL A 152 0.79 -15.42 14.98
C VAL A 152 1.63 -16.39 14.16
N LEU A 153 1.33 -16.47 12.86
CA LEU A 153 2.07 -17.31 11.91
C LEU A 153 3.27 -16.57 11.30
N ALA A 154 3.11 -15.28 11.02
CA ALA A 154 4.15 -14.44 10.43
C ALA A 154 4.02 -12.97 10.83
N GLN A 155 5.14 -12.26 10.80
CA GLN A 155 5.21 -10.80 10.95
C GLN A 155 5.90 -10.23 9.72
N VAL A 156 5.26 -9.26 9.08
CA VAL A 156 5.69 -8.69 7.80
C VAL A 156 5.95 -7.20 7.99
N PRO A 157 7.21 -6.75 8.12
CA PRO A 157 7.51 -5.33 8.25
C PRO A 157 7.09 -4.55 6.98
N THR A 158 6.48 -3.38 7.19
CA THR A 158 6.01 -2.48 6.12
C THR A 158 6.92 -1.27 5.91
N ASP A 159 8.11 -1.28 6.49
CA ASP A 159 9.13 -0.23 6.38
C ASP A 159 9.79 -0.12 4.99
N GLY A 160 9.31 -0.89 4.02
CA GLY A 160 9.81 -0.93 2.66
C GLY A 160 11.12 -1.73 2.49
N THR A 161 11.64 -2.36 3.55
CA THR A 161 12.83 -3.21 3.43
C THR A 161 12.53 -4.47 2.63
N LEU A 162 11.36 -5.08 2.84
CA LEU A 162 10.94 -6.32 2.16
C LEU A 162 10.62 -6.13 0.67
N GLY A 163 10.01 -5.00 0.31
CA GLY A 163 9.61 -4.72 -1.08
C GLY A 163 10.77 -4.73 -2.09
N LYS A 164 12.01 -4.56 -1.62
CA LYS A 164 13.21 -4.63 -2.47
C LYS A 164 13.65 -6.06 -2.82
N TYR A 165 13.25 -7.04 -2.02
CA TYR A 165 13.67 -8.43 -2.18
C TYR A 165 12.58 -9.30 -2.79
N LEU A 166 11.33 -8.85 -2.72
CA LEU A 166 10.19 -9.54 -3.29
C LEU A 166 9.99 -9.07 -4.72
N GLY A 167 9.96 -10.03 -5.65
CA GLY A 167 9.54 -9.74 -7.02
C GLY A 167 8.11 -9.20 -7.01
N GLU A 168 7.83 -8.21 -7.86
CA GLU A 168 6.48 -7.73 -8.06
C GLU A 168 5.60 -8.88 -8.55
N PRO A 169 4.46 -9.16 -7.90
CA PRO A 169 3.57 -10.23 -8.33
C PRO A 169 3.09 -9.99 -9.77
N ASP A 170 2.96 -11.06 -10.55
CA ASP A 170 2.40 -11.00 -11.89
C ASP A 170 0.97 -10.42 -11.82
N GLY A 171 0.66 -9.44 -12.68
CA GLY A 171 -0.67 -8.84 -12.78
C GLY A 171 -0.86 -7.47 -12.12
N GLY A 172 0.16 -6.95 -11.43
CA GLY A 172 0.13 -5.60 -10.85
C GLY A 172 -0.79 -5.46 -9.63
N PRO A 173 -0.99 -4.22 -9.13
CA PRO A 173 -1.76 -4.00 -7.91
C PRO A 173 -3.25 -4.34 -8.13
N PRO A 174 -3.90 -4.99 -7.15
CA PRO A 174 -5.32 -5.31 -7.25
C PRO A 174 -6.18 -4.05 -7.11
N SER A 175 -7.48 -4.16 -7.42
CA SER A 175 -8.44 -3.08 -7.18
C SER A 175 -8.71 -2.91 -5.68
N PHE A 176 -8.68 -1.67 -5.19
CA PHE A 176 -9.03 -1.31 -3.82
C PHE A 176 -10.39 -0.62 -3.74
N PRO A 177 -11.18 -0.80 -2.66
CA PRO A 177 -12.52 -0.26 -2.52
C PRO A 177 -12.51 1.23 -2.10
N VAL A 178 -11.81 2.06 -2.87
CA VAL A 178 -11.79 3.52 -2.72
C VAL A 178 -12.24 4.17 -4.03
N PRO A 179 -13.07 5.23 -3.97
CA PRO A 179 -13.54 5.92 -5.18
C PRO A 179 -12.47 6.82 -5.82
N GLU A 180 -11.39 7.09 -5.08
CA GLU A 180 -10.32 8.00 -5.47
C GLU A 180 -9.06 7.24 -5.93
N GLN A 181 -8.06 8.00 -6.39
CA GLN A 181 -6.78 7.42 -6.83
C GLN A 181 -5.96 6.93 -5.62
N LEU A 182 -5.10 5.94 -5.87
CA LEU A 182 -4.12 5.48 -4.90
C LEU A 182 -2.90 6.40 -4.95
N LEU A 183 -2.49 6.91 -3.78
CA LEU A 183 -1.25 7.65 -3.62
C LEU A 183 -0.04 6.74 -3.82
N TRP A 184 -0.10 5.53 -3.25
CA TRP A 184 0.89 4.48 -3.46
C TRP A 184 0.28 3.10 -3.21
N THR A 185 0.93 2.09 -3.80
CA THR A 185 0.67 0.65 -3.60
C THR A 185 2.00 -0.06 -3.39
N SER A 186 2.04 -1.06 -2.50
CA SER A 186 3.23 -1.87 -2.26
C SER A 186 2.85 -3.34 -2.11
N PRO A 187 3.42 -4.25 -2.92
CA PRO A 187 3.32 -5.67 -2.65
C PRO A 187 4.17 -6.02 -1.42
N LEU A 188 3.67 -6.92 -0.58
CA LEU A 188 4.40 -7.46 0.58
C LEU A 188 4.75 -8.93 0.44
N GLY A 189 4.37 -9.58 -0.66
CA GLY A 189 4.73 -10.97 -0.97
C GLY A 189 3.53 -11.92 -1.01
N SER A 190 3.82 -13.20 -1.16
CA SER A 190 2.81 -14.28 -1.19
C SER A 190 2.83 -15.06 0.11
N TYR A 191 1.66 -15.22 0.72
CA TYR A 191 1.46 -15.91 1.99
C TYR A 191 0.26 -16.82 1.88
N TYR A 192 0.47 -18.12 2.10
CA TYR A 192 -0.60 -19.12 2.03
C TYR A 192 -1.38 -19.06 0.70
N GLY A 193 -0.65 -18.81 -0.40
CA GLY A 193 -1.17 -18.68 -1.76
C GLY A 193 -1.72 -17.29 -2.11
N TRP A 194 -1.94 -16.41 -1.14
CA TRP A 194 -2.47 -15.06 -1.38
C TRP A 194 -1.36 -14.03 -1.50
N ASN A 195 -1.44 -13.17 -2.51
CA ASN A 195 -0.57 -12.01 -2.65
C ASN A 195 -1.11 -10.88 -1.76
N LEU A 196 -0.30 -10.44 -0.81
CA LEU A 196 -0.61 -9.35 0.11
C LEU A 196 -0.14 -8.03 -0.48
N TRP A 197 -1.05 -7.06 -0.49
CA TRP A 197 -0.81 -5.70 -0.96
C TRP A 197 -1.26 -4.69 0.08
N LEU A 198 -0.45 -3.66 0.26
CA LEU A 198 -0.83 -2.45 0.98
C LEU A 198 -1.02 -1.30 -0.01
N ALA A 199 -1.92 -0.40 0.32
CA ALA A 199 -2.06 0.84 -0.39
C ALA A 199 -2.45 1.97 0.54
N ARG A 200 -2.25 3.19 0.03
CA ARG A 200 -2.84 4.38 0.63
C ARG A 200 -3.49 5.21 -0.45
N SER A 201 -4.72 5.64 -0.20
CA SER A 201 -5.45 6.50 -1.12
C SER A 201 -4.97 7.95 -1.07
N THR A 202 -5.41 8.79 -2.01
CA THR A 202 -5.08 10.24 -2.02
C THR A 202 -5.64 11.00 -0.81
N SER A 203 -6.79 10.59 -0.25
CA SER A 203 -7.32 11.13 1.01
C SER A 203 -6.71 10.46 2.24
N GLY A 204 -5.76 9.55 2.06
CA GLY A 204 -4.96 8.98 3.15
C GLY A 204 -5.50 7.69 3.76
N PHE A 205 -6.58 7.10 3.21
CA PHE A 205 -7.16 5.85 3.70
C PHE A 205 -6.13 4.71 3.57
N PRO A 206 -5.69 4.08 4.68
CA PRO A 206 -4.92 2.85 4.61
C PRO A 206 -5.80 1.71 4.09
N CYS A 207 -5.22 0.90 3.21
CA CYS A 207 -5.88 -0.22 2.57
C CYS A 207 -5.01 -1.49 2.62
N VAL A 208 -5.66 -2.63 2.87
CA VAL A 208 -5.08 -3.98 2.72
C VAL A 208 -5.87 -4.70 1.64
N ALA A 209 -5.17 -5.38 0.72
CA ALA A 209 -5.78 -6.26 -0.26
C ALA A 209 -5.05 -7.60 -0.35
N LEU A 210 -5.83 -8.63 -0.58
CA LEU A 210 -5.40 -10.00 -0.80
C LEU A 210 -5.92 -10.43 -2.16
N SER A 211 -5.00 -10.79 -3.06
CA SER A 211 -5.33 -11.32 -4.38
C SER A 211 -4.82 -12.74 -4.54
N LEU A 212 -5.59 -13.56 -5.23
CA LEU A 212 -5.24 -14.93 -5.61
C LEU A 212 -5.70 -15.12 -7.06
N GLU A 213 -4.86 -15.73 -7.89
CA GLU A 213 -5.14 -15.88 -9.31
C GLU A 213 -6.48 -16.59 -9.54
N GLY A 214 -7.31 -16.01 -10.42
CA GLY A 214 -8.63 -16.53 -10.74
C GLY A 214 -9.67 -16.42 -9.60
N LYS A 215 -9.36 -15.72 -8.50
CA LYS A 215 -10.30 -15.45 -7.39
C LYS A 215 -10.61 -13.95 -7.25
N PRO A 216 -11.80 -13.59 -6.75
CA PRO A 216 -12.10 -12.22 -6.39
C PRO A 216 -11.09 -11.70 -5.37
N THR A 217 -10.61 -10.47 -5.58
CA THR A 217 -9.78 -9.76 -4.60
C THR A 217 -10.60 -9.51 -3.34
N ARG A 218 -9.98 -9.72 -2.18
CA ARG A 218 -10.51 -9.30 -0.88
C ARG A 218 -9.73 -8.10 -0.41
N ALA A 219 -10.39 -6.96 -0.31
CA ALA A 219 -9.74 -5.72 0.06
C ALA A 219 -10.60 -4.94 1.05
N LYS A 220 -9.94 -4.22 1.95
CA LYS A 220 -10.59 -3.34 2.91
C LYS A 220 -9.76 -2.07 3.05
N CYS A 221 -10.45 -0.94 3.08
CA CYS A 221 -9.88 0.37 3.35
C CYS A 221 -10.66 0.99 4.50
N VAL A 222 -9.97 1.69 5.40
CA VAL A 222 -10.63 2.34 6.55
C VAL A 222 -10.17 3.78 6.67
N MET A 223 -10.96 4.61 7.35
CA MET A 223 -10.55 5.98 7.66
C MET A 223 -9.29 5.97 8.53
N PRO A 224 -8.36 6.94 8.35
CA PRO A 224 -7.15 7.01 9.17
C PRO A 224 -7.42 6.99 10.68
N ALA A 225 -8.47 7.65 11.16
CA ALA A 225 -8.82 7.64 12.58
C ALA A 225 -9.14 6.22 13.11
N HIS A 226 -9.87 5.40 12.34
CA HIS A 226 -10.17 4.03 12.72
C HIS A 226 -8.94 3.12 12.66
N PHE A 227 -8.02 3.41 11.73
CA PHE A 227 -6.74 2.72 11.68
C PHE A 227 -5.88 3.07 12.90
N ASP A 228 -5.88 4.33 13.33
CA ASP A 228 -5.13 4.77 14.52
C ASP A 228 -5.66 4.13 15.82
N GLU A 229 -6.95 3.77 15.85
CA GLU A 229 -7.63 3.13 16.99
C GLU A 229 -7.46 1.60 17.06
N GLY A 230 -6.93 0.95 16.01
CA GLY A 230 -6.85 -0.51 15.99
C GLY A 230 -6.15 -1.11 14.77
N ALA A 231 -6.59 -2.30 14.38
CA ALA A 231 -6.04 -3.03 13.25
C ALA A 231 -6.96 -2.94 12.03
N LEU A 232 -6.37 -2.73 10.84
CA LEU A 232 -7.06 -3.01 9.58
C LEU A 232 -6.89 -4.48 9.24
N THR A 233 -7.98 -5.24 9.37
CA THR A 233 -7.96 -6.70 9.16
C THR A 233 -8.76 -7.13 7.94
N VAL A 234 -8.17 -8.03 7.15
CA VAL A 234 -8.85 -8.80 6.11
C VAL A 234 -8.74 -10.29 6.45
N THR A 235 -9.87 -10.98 6.46
CA THR A 235 -9.95 -12.40 6.82
C THR A 235 -10.21 -13.29 5.60
N ILE A 236 -9.49 -14.41 5.52
CA ILE A 236 -9.65 -15.49 4.55
C ILE A 236 -10.17 -16.74 5.28
N PRO A 237 -11.40 -17.21 4.98
CA PRO A 237 -11.94 -18.40 5.62
C PRO A 237 -11.27 -19.67 5.06
N TYR A 238 -11.30 -20.76 5.83
CA TYR A 238 -10.64 -22.05 5.48
C TYR A 238 -10.87 -22.51 4.03
N GLN A 239 -12.13 -22.47 3.59
CA GLN A 239 -12.56 -22.91 2.25
C GLN A 239 -12.00 -22.07 1.10
N ALA A 240 -11.56 -20.85 1.38
CA ALA A 240 -10.95 -19.96 0.39
C ALA A 240 -9.44 -20.16 0.26
N ILE A 241 -8.81 -20.95 1.14
CA ILE A 241 -7.37 -21.25 1.11
C ILE A 241 -7.18 -22.57 0.35
N PRO A 242 -6.39 -22.59 -0.74
CA PRO A 242 -6.03 -23.82 -1.44
C PRO A 242 -5.43 -24.84 -0.47
N ALA A 243 -5.79 -26.13 -0.62
CA ALA A 243 -5.47 -27.15 0.37
C ALA A 243 -3.96 -27.33 0.59
N ASP A 244 -3.16 -27.17 -0.46
CA ASP A 244 -1.70 -27.20 -0.48
C ASP A 244 -1.03 -25.94 0.08
N HIS A 245 -1.81 -24.88 0.31
CA HIS A 245 -1.34 -23.62 0.87
C HIS A 245 -1.84 -23.37 2.29
N ARG A 246 -2.55 -24.31 2.91
CA ARG A 246 -3.00 -24.16 4.31
C ARG A 246 -1.82 -24.28 5.27
N PRO A 247 -1.79 -23.49 6.35
CA PRO A 247 -0.87 -23.73 7.47
C PRO A 247 -1.01 -25.16 8.01
N ASP A 248 0.09 -25.74 8.47
CA ASP A 248 0.09 -27.06 9.07
C ASP A 248 -0.88 -27.13 10.26
N GLY A 249 -1.77 -28.13 10.24
CA GLY A 249 -2.75 -28.34 11.30
C GLY A 249 -3.96 -27.40 11.28
N MET A 250 -4.11 -26.55 10.25
CA MET A 250 -5.29 -25.68 10.12
C MET A 250 -6.59 -26.51 10.05
N MET A 251 -7.54 -26.19 10.91
CA MET A 251 -8.84 -26.86 11.03
C MET A 251 -9.93 -26.14 10.20
N PRO A 252 -11.03 -26.83 9.81
CA PRO A 252 -12.06 -26.27 8.94
C PRO A 252 -12.82 -25.04 9.46
N PHE A 253 -12.79 -24.79 10.77
CA PHE A 253 -13.44 -23.66 11.44
C PHE A 253 -12.46 -22.52 11.77
N GLN A 254 -11.22 -22.62 11.29
CA GLN A 254 -10.23 -21.56 11.44
C GLN A 254 -10.18 -20.69 10.19
N SER A 255 -9.67 -19.47 10.36
CA SER A 255 -9.46 -18.51 9.29
C SER A 255 -8.09 -17.84 9.43
N LEU A 256 -7.57 -17.33 8.32
CA LEU A 256 -6.38 -16.49 8.31
C LEU A 256 -6.78 -15.02 8.38
N GLY A 257 -6.26 -14.30 9.36
CA GLY A 257 -6.32 -12.84 9.44
C GLY A 257 -5.03 -12.21 8.94
N PHE A 258 -5.17 -11.15 8.15
CA PHE A 258 -4.07 -10.27 7.76
C PHE A 258 -4.33 -8.92 8.42
N GLU A 259 -3.62 -8.64 9.50
CA GLU A 259 -3.83 -7.49 10.37
C GLU A 259 -2.74 -6.46 10.16
N TRP A 260 -3.08 -5.30 9.60
CA TRP A 260 -2.15 -4.18 9.52
C TRP A 260 -2.32 -3.27 10.73
N LEU A 261 -1.26 -3.15 11.54
CA LEU A 261 -1.21 -2.28 12.70
C LEU A 261 -0.52 -0.94 12.38
N THR A 262 -0.72 0.03 13.27
CA THR A 262 -0.12 1.38 13.19
C THR A 262 1.40 1.40 13.36
N ASP A 263 1.98 0.35 13.93
CA ASP A 263 3.42 0.18 14.17
C ASP A 263 4.21 -0.23 12.91
N SER A 264 3.58 -0.19 11.73
CA SER A 264 4.20 -0.56 10.45
C SER A 264 4.52 -2.05 10.33
N THR A 265 3.72 -2.92 10.96
CA THR A 265 3.80 -4.37 10.76
C THR A 265 2.45 -4.93 10.32
N VAL A 266 2.47 -5.88 9.38
CA VAL A 266 1.33 -6.74 9.10
C VAL A 266 1.55 -8.08 9.78
N PHE A 267 0.61 -8.46 10.66
CA PHE A 267 0.58 -9.77 11.28
C PHE A 267 -0.30 -10.71 10.46
N ILE A 268 0.20 -11.92 10.23
CA ILE A 268 -0.61 -12.99 9.65
C ILE A 268 -0.94 -13.95 10.79
N VAL A 269 -2.23 -14.03 11.11
CA VAL A 269 -2.73 -14.72 12.29
C VAL A 269 -3.66 -15.84 11.88
N LEU A 270 -3.59 -16.95 12.60
CA LEU A 270 -4.56 -18.04 12.52
C LEU A 270 -5.49 -17.94 13.73
N GLY A 271 -6.79 -17.83 13.50
CA GLY A 271 -7.77 -17.83 14.58
C GLY A 271 -9.08 -18.50 14.20
N TRP A 272 -10.03 -18.52 15.11
CA TRP A 272 -11.32 -19.16 14.89
C TRP A 272 -12.28 -18.26 14.13
N GLU A 273 -13.10 -18.87 13.26
CA GLU A 273 -14.18 -18.20 12.54
C GLU A 273 -15.48 -18.33 13.36
N GLY A 274 -15.65 -17.49 14.38
CA GLY A 274 -16.87 -17.42 15.20
C GLY A 274 -16.62 -17.18 16.70
N ASP A 275 -17.67 -16.81 17.44
CA ASP A 275 -17.62 -16.76 18.90
C ASP A 275 -17.31 -18.16 19.46
N PRO A 276 -16.32 -18.33 20.35
CA PRO A 276 -16.15 -19.58 21.06
C PRO A 276 -17.41 -19.81 21.92
N ALA A 277 -18.16 -20.86 21.58
CA ALA A 277 -19.35 -21.27 22.31
C ALA A 277 -19.03 -21.74 23.74
#